data_AF-A0A4R6QD61-F1
#
_entry.id   AF-A0A4R6QD61-F1
#
_cell.length_a   1.000
_cell.length_b   1.000
_cell.length_c   1.000
_cell.angle_alpha   90.00
_cell.angle_beta   90.00
_cell.angle_gamma   90.00
#
_symmetry.space_group_name_H-M   'P 1'
#
loop_
_entity.id
_entity.type
_entity.pdbx_description
1 polymer ?
#
loop_
_entity_poly.entity_id
_entity_poly.type
_entity_poly.pdbx_seq_one_letter_code
_entity_poly.pdbx_strand_id
1 'polypeptide(L)'
;MKTHLTNLIISFLEDSLEQFNKYQTVDKNEYFKISDCLSLFKNEFDTEEKHKYLFRFINQPHRTAEKHLFEKAIINGDLDECNFLRMNNYLLGIKDWINK
;
A
#
# COMPACT_ATOMS: atom_id res chain seq x y z
N MET A 1 -1.27 16.82 -0.43
CA MET A 1 -1.86 15.46 -0.48
C MET A 1 -1.06 14.43 0.34
N LYS A 2 0.18 14.70 0.76
CA LYS A 2 0.97 13.91 1.74
C LYS A 2 0.23 13.44 2.99
N THR A 3 -0.27 14.35 3.82
CA THR A 3 -1.01 14.02 5.05
C THR A 3 -2.27 13.20 4.75
N HIS A 4 -2.92 13.48 3.62
CA HIS A 4 -4.11 12.73 3.19
C HIS A 4 -3.78 11.27 2.85
N LEU A 5 -2.73 11.01 2.05
CA LEU A 5 -2.30 9.66 1.72
C LEU A 5 -1.83 8.87 2.95
N THR A 6 -1.05 9.50 3.84
CA THR A 6 -0.65 8.88 5.11
C THR A 6 -1.87 8.48 5.94
N ASN A 7 -2.88 9.36 6.06
CA ASN A 7 -4.09 9.05 6.81
C ASN A 7 -4.92 7.93 6.16
N LEU A 8 -5.02 7.90 4.83
CA LEU A 8 -5.68 6.81 4.10
C LEU A 8 -4.99 5.47 4.37
N ILE A 9 -3.65 5.44 4.32
CA ILE A 9 -2.89 4.21 4.61
C ILE A 9 -3.11 3.75 6.05
N ILE A 10 -3.09 4.67 7.02
CA ILE A 10 -3.28 4.31 8.45
C ILE A 10 -4.67 3.73 8.67
N SER A 11 -5.73 4.41 8.21
CA SER A 11 -7.11 3.93 8.35
C SER A 11 -7.27 2.54 7.75
N PHE A 12 -6.80 2.35 6.51
CA PHE A 12 -6.89 1.06 5.84
C PHE A 12 -6.15 -0.06 6.61
N LEU A 13 -4.97 0.21 7.17
CA LEU A 13 -4.22 -0.78 7.93
C LEU A 13 -4.94 -1.22 9.22
N GLU A 14 -5.62 -0.28 9.89
CA GLU A 14 -6.43 -0.57 11.08
C GLU A 14 -7.66 -1.40 10.70
N ASP A 15 -8.42 -0.95 9.69
CA ASP A 15 -9.67 -1.58 9.26
C ASP A 15 -9.43 -2.97 8.63
N SER A 16 -8.37 -3.10 7.82
CA SER A 16 -8.03 -4.36 7.14
C SER A 16 -7.64 -5.46 8.10
N LEU A 17 -7.06 -5.14 9.27
CA LEU A 17 -6.76 -6.13 10.30
C LEU A 17 -8.03 -6.74 10.89
N GLU A 18 -9.02 -5.91 11.20
CA GLU A 18 -10.31 -6.38 11.71
C GLU A 18 -11.04 -7.23 10.66
N GLN A 19 -11.11 -6.73 9.42
CA GLN A 19 -11.77 -7.44 8.31
C GLN A 19 -11.10 -8.77 8.00
N PHE A 20 -9.77 -8.81 7.97
CA PHE A 20 -9.02 -10.02 7.67
C PHE A 20 -9.23 -11.08 8.76
N ASN A 21 -9.14 -10.69 10.03
CA ASN A 21 -9.36 -11.61 11.15
C ASN A 21 -10.77 -12.22 11.14
N LYS A 22 -11.77 -11.46 10.68
CA LYS A 22 -13.18 -11.91 10.70
C LYS A 22 -13.60 -12.64 9.43
N TYR A 23 -13.10 -12.23 8.27
CA TYR A 23 -13.62 -12.63 6.96
C TYR A 23 -12.55 -13.09 5.97
N GLN A 24 -11.27 -13.05 6.33
CA GLN A 24 -10.14 -13.36 5.44
C GLN A 24 -10.18 -12.53 4.13
N THR A 25 -10.59 -11.27 4.23
CA THR A 25 -10.66 -10.33 3.12
C THR A 25 -10.38 -8.91 3.61
N VAL A 26 -10.25 -7.97 2.67
CA VAL A 26 -10.05 -6.54 2.90
C VAL A 26 -10.93 -5.73 1.95
N ASP A 27 -11.14 -4.44 2.25
CA ASP A 27 -11.84 -3.56 1.34
C ASP A 27 -10.98 -3.27 0.10
N LYS A 28 -11.30 -3.96 -1.00
CA LYS A 28 -10.62 -3.81 -2.29
C LYS A 28 -10.68 -2.36 -2.81
N ASN A 29 -11.80 -1.67 -2.61
CA ASN A 29 -11.99 -0.33 -3.16
C ASN A 29 -11.09 0.67 -2.42
N GLU A 30 -10.98 0.52 -1.11
CA GLU A 30 -10.06 1.34 -0.32
C GLU A 30 -8.59 1.06 -0.66
N TYR A 31 -8.23 -0.21 -0.82
CA TYR A 31 -6.89 -0.57 -1.27
C TYR A 31 -6.56 0.08 -2.63
N PHE A 32 -7.41 -0.07 -3.64
CA PHE A 32 -7.14 0.47 -4.97
C PHE A 32 -7.18 2.01 -5.00
N LYS A 33 -7.99 2.64 -4.16
CA LYS A 33 -7.93 4.10 -3.94
C LYS A 33 -6.55 4.54 -3.47
N ILE A 34 -5.93 3.82 -2.53
CA ILE A 34 -4.56 4.09 -2.07
C ILE A 34 -3.56 3.90 -3.22
N SER A 35 -3.68 2.80 -3.98
CA SER A 35 -2.82 2.51 -5.15
C SER A 35 -2.89 3.62 -6.20
N ASP A 36 -4.09 4.12 -6.50
CA ASP A 36 -4.30 5.22 -7.43
C ASP A 36 -3.68 6.51 -6.92
N CYS A 37 -3.89 6.84 -5.63
CA CYS A 37 -3.24 7.99 -5.01
C CYS A 37 -1.71 7.91 -5.11
N LEU A 38 -1.11 6.74 -4.90
CA LEU A 38 0.34 6.52 -5.03
C LEU A 38 0.85 6.77 -6.45
N SER A 39 0.09 6.37 -7.46
CA SER A 39 0.45 6.60 -8.87
C SER A 39 0.49 8.09 -9.23
N LEU A 40 -0.38 8.89 -8.61
CA LEU A 40 -0.49 10.34 -8.81
C LEU A 40 0.48 11.14 -7.92
N PHE A 41 1.08 10.50 -6.92
CA PHE A 41 1.89 11.12 -5.87
C PHE A 41 3.27 11.63 -6.34
N LYS A 42 3.56 11.59 -7.65
CA LYS A 42 4.86 11.91 -8.28
C LYS A 42 5.33 13.36 -8.08
N ASN A 43 4.42 14.30 -7.79
CA ASN A 43 4.69 15.74 -7.87
C ASN A 43 4.83 16.45 -6.51
N GLU A 44 4.81 15.75 -5.37
CA GLU A 44 4.61 16.39 -4.04
C GLU A 44 5.76 16.25 -3.03
N PHE A 45 6.92 15.71 -3.40
CA PHE A 45 8.03 15.68 -2.45
C PHE A 45 8.71 17.04 -2.36
N ASP A 46 9.00 17.45 -1.12
CA ASP A 46 9.74 18.67 -0.79
C ASP A 46 11.13 18.72 -1.46
N THR A 47 11.65 17.57 -1.91
CA THR A 47 12.88 17.45 -2.70
C THR A 47 12.77 16.34 -3.74
N GLU A 48 13.42 16.52 -4.90
CA GLU A 48 13.48 15.52 -5.97
C GLU A 48 14.12 14.20 -5.49
N GLU A 49 15.02 14.27 -4.51
CA GLU A 49 15.71 13.10 -3.96
C GLU A 49 14.80 12.20 -3.13
N LYS A 50 13.98 12.76 -2.23
CA LYS A 50 13.01 11.97 -1.44
C LYS A 50 12.02 11.25 -2.36
N HIS A 51 11.55 11.94 -3.41
CA HIS A 51 10.73 11.31 -4.44
C HIS A 51 11.47 10.16 -5.13
N LYS A 52 12.72 10.37 -5.56
CA LYS A 52 13.54 9.33 -6.19
C LYS A 52 13.72 8.11 -5.29
N TYR A 53 13.88 8.29 -3.98
CA TYR A 53 14.02 7.17 -3.05
C TYR A 53 12.71 6.39 -2.84
N LEU A 54 11.58 7.07 -2.62
CA LEU A 54 10.29 6.38 -2.54
C LEU A 54 9.97 5.68 -3.86
N PHE A 55 10.17 6.36 -5.00
CA PHE A 55 9.94 5.79 -6.31
C PHE A 55 10.81 4.55 -6.54
N ARG A 56 12.10 4.61 -6.17
CA ARG A 56 12.98 3.43 -6.22
C ARG A 56 12.49 2.32 -5.31
N PHE A 57 12.04 2.64 -4.10
CA PHE A 57 11.47 1.67 -3.16
C PHE A 57 10.26 0.96 -3.77
N ILE A 58 9.25 1.70 -4.23
CA ILE A 58 8.02 1.14 -4.82
C ILE A 58 8.32 0.26 -6.04
N ASN A 59 9.27 0.68 -6.89
CA ASN A 59 9.61 0.01 -8.13
C ASN A 59 10.72 -1.05 -7.99
N GLN A 60 11.04 -1.49 -6.77
CA GLN A 60 11.95 -2.63 -6.59
C GLN A 60 11.30 -3.89 -7.21
N PRO A 61 12.03 -4.69 -8.02
CA PRO A 61 11.45 -5.83 -8.72
C PRO A 61 10.69 -6.80 -7.81
N HIS A 62 11.22 -7.08 -6.62
CA HIS A 62 10.54 -7.96 -5.65
C HIS A 62 9.24 -7.35 -5.14
N ARG A 63 9.17 -6.04 -4.88
CA ARG A 63 7.94 -5.37 -4.41
C ARG A 63 6.90 -5.30 -5.49
N THR A 64 7.31 -5.05 -6.74
CA THR A 64 6.37 -5.08 -7.87
C THR A 64 5.79 -6.48 -8.06
N ALA A 65 6.60 -7.53 -7.92
CA ALA A 65 6.14 -8.91 -7.97
C ALA A 65 5.21 -9.26 -6.79
N GLU A 66 5.60 -8.92 -5.56
CA GLU A 66 4.77 -9.11 -4.36
C GLU A 66 3.44 -8.37 -4.48
N LYS A 67 3.47 -7.12 -4.93
CA LYS A 67 2.28 -6.31 -5.20
C LYS A 67 1.33 -7.01 -6.14
N HIS A 68 1.83 -7.48 -7.27
CA HIS A 68 1.01 -8.20 -8.22
C HIS A 68 0.37 -9.45 -7.62
N LEU A 69 1.11 -10.21 -6.80
CA LEU A 69 0.60 -11.41 -6.15
C LEU A 69 -0.54 -11.10 -5.18
N PHE A 70 -0.35 -10.16 -4.25
CA PHE A 70 -1.39 -9.86 -3.28
C PHE A 70 -2.57 -9.10 -3.90
N GLU A 71 -2.36 -8.26 -4.93
CA GLU A 71 -3.46 -7.61 -5.65
C GLU A 71 -4.34 -8.62 -6.37
N LYS A 72 -3.73 -9.62 -7.00
CA LYS A 72 -4.48 -10.73 -7.60
C LYS A 72 -5.31 -11.46 -6.54
N ALA A 73 -4.76 -11.66 -5.35
CA ALA A 73 -5.46 -12.33 -4.26
C ALA A 73 -6.66 -11.51 -3.74
N ILE A 74 -6.51 -10.19 -3.62
CA ILE A 74 -7.60 -9.26 -3.27
C ILE A 74 -8.73 -9.34 -4.32
N ILE A 75 -8.38 -9.34 -5.62
CA ILE A 75 -9.35 -9.36 -6.72
C ILE A 75 -10.14 -10.68 -6.74
N ASN A 76 -9.45 -11.79 -6.54
CA ASN A 76 -10.04 -13.13 -6.60
C ASN A 76 -10.78 -13.51 -5.31
N GLY A 77 -10.57 -12.78 -4.21
CA GLY A 77 -11.15 -13.09 -2.91
C GLY A 77 -10.50 -14.27 -2.21
N ASP A 78 -9.25 -14.59 -2.53
CA ASP A 78 -8.43 -15.68 -1.96
C ASP A 78 -7.20 -15.12 -1.23
N LEU A 79 -7.37 -13.99 -0.52
CA LEU A 79 -6.32 -13.36 0.27
C LEU A 79 -5.92 -14.26 1.45
N ASP A 80 -4.78 -14.93 1.33
CA ASP A 80 -4.18 -15.68 2.44
C ASP A 80 -3.38 -14.78 3.40
N GLU A 81 -2.98 -15.34 4.55
CA GLU A 81 -2.21 -14.65 5.57
C GLU A 81 -0.88 -14.10 5.04
N CYS A 82 -0.20 -14.85 4.17
CA CYS A 82 1.07 -14.43 3.60
C CYS A 82 0.90 -13.17 2.73
N ASN A 83 -0.10 -13.14 1.87
CA ASN A 83 -0.40 -12.02 0.99
C ASN A 83 -0.95 -10.82 1.77
N PHE A 84 -1.76 -11.07 2.81
CA PHE A 84 -2.20 -10.02 3.74
C PHE A 84 -1.01 -9.34 4.44
N LEU A 85 -0.08 -10.12 5.01
CA LEU A 85 1.12 -9.58 5.66
C LEU A 85 2.03 -8.85 4.66
N ARG A 86 2.18 -9.34 3.43
CA ARG A 86 2.93 -8.65 2.37
C ARG A 86 2.31 -7.31 2.01
N MET A 87 0.99 -7.26 1.85
CA MET A 87 0.26 -6.02 1.58
C MET A 87 0.48 -4.99 2.70
N ASN A 88 0.33 -5.40 3.96
CA ASN A 88 0.53 -4.51 5.10
C ASN A 88 1.97 -3.98 5.19
N ASN A 89 2.96 -4.86 5.01
CA ASN A 89 4.37 -4.46 5.00
C ASN A 89 4.70 -3.50 3.85
N TYR A 90 4.09 -3.71 2.68
CA TYR A 90 4.24 -2.80 1.55
C TYR A 90 3.69 -1.40 1.87
N LEU A 91 2.47 -1.30 2.41
CA LEU A 91 1.84 -0.03 2.76
C LEU A 91 2.52 0.68 3.95
N LEU A 92 2.93 -0.07 4.98
CA LEU A 92 3.71 0.47 6.10
C LEU A 92 5.03 1.07 5.64
N GLY A 93 5.75 0.36 4.77
CA GLY A 93 7.01 0.87 4.21
C GLY A 93 6.82 2.16 3.43
N ILE A 94 5.74 2.27 2.66
CA ILE A 94 5.38 3.51 1.96
C ILE A 94 5.10 4.64 2.94
N LYS A 95 4.26 4.41 3.96
CA LYS A 95 3.96 5.39 5.02
C LYS A 95 5.24 5.91 5.68
N ASP A 96 6.16 5.01 6.02
CA ASP A 96 7.42 5.36 6.67
C ASP A 96 8.33 6.18 5.75
N TRP A 97 8.37 5.88 4.45
CA TRP A 97 9.09 6.69 3.47
C TRP A 97 8.48 8.06 3.26
N ILE A 98 7.15 8.17 3.27
CA ILE A 98 6.45 9.45 3.16
C ILE A 98 6.79 10.34 4.36
N ASN A 99 6.82 9.78 5.57
CA ASN A 99 7.03 10.55 6.80
C ASN A 99 8.50 10.90 7.09
N LYS A 100 9.47 10.31 6.37
CA LYS A 100 10.89 10.69 6.45
C LYS A 100 11.20 11.99 5.73
#